data_AF-A0A3B9QY65-F1
#
_entry.id   AF-A0A3B9QY65-F1
#
_cell.length_a   1.000
_cell.length_b   1.000
_cell.length_c   1.000
_cell.angle_alpha   90.00
_cell.angle_beta   90.00
_cell.angle_gamma   90.00
#
_symmetry.space_group_name_H-M   'P 1'
#
loop_
_entity.id
_entity.type
_entity.pdbx_description
1 polymer ?
#
loop_
_entity_poly.entity_id
_entity_poly.type
_entity_poly.pdbx_seq_one_letter_code
_entity_poly.pdbx_strand_id
1 'polypeptide(L)'
;MPRPPNGDWTSGILEALDPDTAIAALPQCHWSDGTLVDLLEVRHRLNDLGAALVLDLTQSLGAMAFDLEQIQPDFAVAAAYKWLLGPYSTGLLYVHPRHHHGEPLELPIFSRENAEVFSDIRYRSEFAQGACRYDVGEVANFALLPALLNALTQITDWGVPAIEAALAQRTERIAREAKALGLDVTDPGFRAPHFVGIRFPDGPRPDLAEQLRTENVYVGLRGDALRVTPYLYNTEEDLARFGEVLRGSL
;
A
#
# COMPACT_ATOMS: atom_id res chain seq x y z
N MET A 1 -3.13 17.68 -5.05
CA MET A 1 -3.66 17.64 -6.44
C MET A 1 -5.03 16.97 -6.42
N PRO A 2 -6.02 17.48 -7.18
CA PRO A 2 -7.32 16.86 -7.31
C PRO A 2 -7.20 15.49 -8.01
N ARG A 3 -8.19 14.61 -7.79
CA ARG A 3 -8.21 13.31 -8.46
C ARG A 3 -8.38 13.50 -9.98
N PRO A 4 -7.55 12.83 -10.81
CA PRO A 4 -7.72 12.83 -12.26
C PRO A 4 -9.03 12.09 -12.65
N PRO A 5 -9.89 12.67 -13.52
CA PRO A 5 -11.16 12.07 -13.91
C PRO A 5 -11.03 10.70 -14.58
N ASN A 6 -9.93 10.48 -15.32
CA ASN A 6 -9.60 9.22 -15.98
C ASN A 6 -8.80 8.26 -15.08
N GLY A 7 -8.51 8.64 -13.83
CA GLY A 7 -7.68 7.85 -12.91
C GLY A 7 -6.17 7.88 -13.20
N ASP A 8 -5.73 8.68 -14.17
CA ASP A 8 -4.33 8.81 -14.56
C ASP A 8 -3.57 9.74 -13.60
N TRP A 9 -3.14 9.18 -12.47
CA TRP A 9 -2.33 9.90 -11.49
C TRP A 9 -0.94 10.22 -12.02
N THR A 10 -0.40 9.38 -12.90
CA THR A 10 0.95 9.53 -13.45
C THR A 10 1.10 10.87 -14.14
N SER A 11 0.23 11.20 -15.10
CA SER A 11 0.30 12.48 -15.83
C SER A 11 0.20 13.68 -14.89
N GLY A 12 -0.78 13.64 -13.96
CA GLY A 12 -0.96 14.72 -13.00
C GLY A 12 0.23 14.91 -12.04
N ILE A 13 0.89 13.82 -11.65
CA ILE A 13 2.13 13.87 -10.86
C ILE A 13 3.24 14.50 -11.69
N LEU A 14 3.48 14.02 -12.92
CA LEU A 14 4.55 14.52 -13.78
C LEU A 14 4.41 16.02 -14.09
N GLU A 15 3.19 16.51 -14.31
CA GLU A 15 2.90 17.92 -14.53
C GLU A 15 3.22 18.79 -13.30
N ALA A 16 3.10 18.24 -12.10
CA ALA A 16 3.40 18.95 -10.86
C ALA A 16 4.88 18.89 -10.45
N LEU A 17 5.68 18.03 -11.08
CA LEU A 17 7.12 17.93 -10.83
C LEU A 17 7.88 19.03 -11.58
N ASP A 18 8.58 19.88 -10.84
CA ASP A 18 9.32 21.03 -11.35
C ASP A 18 10.80 21.03 -10.87
N PRO A 19 11.65 21.96 -11.35
CA PRO A 19 13.05 22.04 -10.93
C PRO A 19 13.29 22.29 -9.43
N ASP A 20 12.28 22.76 -8.69
CA ASP A 20 12.38 23.02 -7.25
C ASP A 20 11.94 21.81 -6.41
N THR A 21 11.47 20.73 -7.06
CA THR A 21 11.01 19.53 -6.38
C THR A 21 12.18 18.75 -5.78
N ALA A 22 12.26 18.71 -4.46
CA ALA A 22 13.29 17.95 -3.74
C ALA A 22 12.88 16.49 -3.46
N ILE A 23 11.59 16.25 -3.18
CA ILE A 23 11.06 14.94 -2.77
C ILE A 23 9.66 14.75 -3.35
N ALA A 24 9.40 13.58 -3.94
CA ALA A 24 8.06 13.09 -4.23
C ALA A 24 7.70 11.95 -3.29
N ALA A 25 6.68 12.16 -2.45
CA ALA A 25 6.14 11.15 -1.54
C ALA A 25 4.82 10.59 -2.12
N LEU A 26 4.85 9.36 -2.60
CA LEU A 26 3.79 8.80 -3.45
C LEU A 26 3.40 7.37 -3.03
N PRO A 27 2.13 6.98 -3.16
CA PRO A 27 1.77 5.58 -3.06
C PRO A 27 2.01 4.86 -4.38
N GLN A 28 2.14 3.52 -4.36
CA GLN A 28 2.09 2.72 -5.59
C GLN A 28 0.66 2.63 -6.16
N CYS A 29 -0.34 2.56 -5.27
CA CYS A 29 -1.75 2.60 -5.64
C CYS A 29 -2.55 3.48 -4.67
N HIS A 30 -3.53 4.21 -5.22
CA HIS A 30 -4.31 5.15 -4.42
C HIS A 30 -5.25 4.40 -3.46
N TRP A 31 -5.21 4.77 -2.19
CA TRP A 31 -5.88 4.03 -1.10
C TRP A 31 -7.42 4.01 -1.14
N SER A 32 -8.05 4.86 -1.95
CA SER A 32 -9.51 4.95 -2.08
C SER A 32 -10.09 3.92 -3.04
N ASP A 33 -9.40 3.63 -4.15
CA ASP A 33 -9.95 2.87 -5.29
C ASP A 33 -8.91 2.04 -6.04
N GLY A 34 -7.65 2.09 -5.62
CA GLY A 34 -6.59 1.26 -6.15
C GLY A 34 -5.99 1.75 -7.46
N THR A 35 -6.32 2.94 -7.95
CA THR A 35 -5.68 3.46 -9.18
C THR A 35 -4.17 3.56 -9.04
N LEU A 36 -3.43 3.13 -10.06
CA LEU A 36 -1.98 3.03 -10.04
C LEU A 36 -1.30 4.37 -10.32
N VAL A 37 -0.06 4.47 -9.85
CA VAL A 37 0.93 5.44 -10.30
C VAL A 37 2.01 4.66 -11.06
N ASP A 38 2.37 5.10 -12.25
CA ASP A 38 3.54 4.57 -12.96
C ASP A 38 4.81 5.06 -12.27
N LEU A 39 5.30 4.28 -11.32
CA LEU A 39 6.46 4.63 -10.53
C LEU A 39 7.76 4.61 -11.34
N LEU A 40 7.82 3.90 -12.47
CA LEU A 40 8.99 3.91 -13.35
C LEU A 40 9.08 5.25 -14.07
N GLU A 41 7.98 5.70 -14.66
CA GLU A 41 7.93 7.00 -15.34
C GLU A 41 8.22 8.15 -14.37
N VAL A 42 7.63 8.10 -13.17
CA VAL A 42 7.92 9.07 -12.10
C VAL A 42 9.39 9.01 -11.67
N ARG A 43 9.97 7.82 -11.47
CA ARG A 43 11.39 7.68 -11.10
C ARG A 43 12.31 8.28 -12.15
N HIS A 44 12.03 8.08 -13.44
CA HIS A 44 12.80 8.70 -14.53
C HIS A 44 12.78 10.22 -14.44
N ARG A 45 11.59 10.82 -14.30
CA ARG A 45 11.47 12.27 -14.12
C ARG A 45 12.21 12.78 -12.88
N LEU A 46 12.12 12.08 -11.76
CA LEU A 46 12.83 12.48 -10.53
C LEU A 46 14.34 12.36 -10.66
N ASN A 47 14.85 11.41 -11.46
CA ASN A 47 16.29 11.32 -11.76
C ASN A 47 16.78 12.55 -12.53
N ASP A 48 16.03 13.01 -13.53
CA ASP A 48 16.37 14.23 -14.28
C ASP A 48 16.41 15.48 -13.40
N LEU A 49 15.56 15.51 -12.37
CA LEU A 49 15.47 16.59 -11.39
C LEU A 49 16.48 16.47 -10.23
N GLY A 50 17.13 15.32 -10.07
CA GLY A 50 17.94 15.03 -8.88
C GLY A 50 17.12 14.91 -7.58
N ALA A 51 15.83 14.60 -7.70
CA ALA A 51 14.87 14.54 -6.61
C ALA A 51 14.76 13.13 -6.00
N ALA A 52 14.36 13.06 -4.73
CA ALA A 52 14.16 11.80 -4.01
C ALA A 52 12.74 11.24 -4.21
N LEU A 53 12.63 9.91 -4.22
CA LEU A 53 11.35 9.19 -4.24
C LEU A 53 11.12 8.49 -2.91
N VAL A 54 10.02 8.82 -2.24
CA VAL A 54 9.58 8.16 -1.01
C VAL A 54 8.25 7.45 -1.27
N LEU A 55 8.18 6.16 -0.99
CA LEU A 55 7.00 5.35 -1.31
C LEU A 55 6.20 4.93 -0.08
N ASP A 56 4.87 5.08 -0.15
CA ASP A 56 3.94 4.38 0.73
C ASP A 56 3.39 3.13 0.00
N LEU A 57 3.88 1.96 0.41
CA LEU A 57 3.49 0.66 -0.13
C LEU A 57 2.44 -0.05 0.74
N THR A 58 1.86 0.64 1.71
CA THR A 58 0.89 0.09 2.66
C THR A 58 -0.32 -0.57 1.99
N GLN A 59 -0.67 -0.16 0.76
CA GLN A 59 -1.80 -0.71 0.01
C GLN A 59 -1.39 -1.71 -1.09
N SER A 60 -0.11 -2.03 -1.25
CA SER A 60 0.38 -2.87 -2.35
C SER A 60 1.34 -3.98 -1.90
N LEU A 61 2.21 -3.72 -0.91
CA LEU A 61 3.26 -4.67 -0.52
C LEU A 61 2.65 -5.98 0.01
N GLY A 62 3.03 -7.09 -0.60
CA GLY A 62 2.51 -8.43 -0.31
C GLY A 62 1.27 -8.84 -1.11
N ALA A 63 0.59 -7.89 -1.76
CA ALA A 63 -0.60 -8.16 -2.58
C ALA A 63 -0.34 -8.07 -4.10
N MET A 64 0.63 -7.26 -4.50
CA MET A 64 1.07 -7.13 -5.88
C MET A 64 2.58 -6.98 -5.98
N ALA A 65 3.14 -7.27 -7.14
CA ALA A 65 4.54 -7.15 -7.43
C ALA A 65 5.04 -5.70 -7.28
N PHE A 66 6.27 -5.58 -6.82
CA PHE A 66 6.98 -4.31 -6.71
C PHE A 66 8.42 -4.52 -7.17
N ASP A 67 8.81 -3.81 -8.23
CA ASP A 67 10.15 -3.91 -8.81
C ASP A 67 11.09 -2.92 -8.11
N LEU A 68 11.72 -3.38 -7.02
CA LEU A 68 12.66 -2.56 -6.25
C LEU A 68 13.90 -2.18 -7.07
N GLU A 69 14.34 -3.03 -8.00
CA GLU A 69 15.57 -2.83 -8.76
C GLU A 69 15.43 -1.73 -9.80
N GLN A 70 14.27 -1.63 -10.46
CA GLN A 70 13.99 -0.58 -11.43
C GLN A 70 13.50 0.70 -10.78
N ILE A 71 12.63 0.61 -9.76
CA ILE A 71 12.02 1.81 -9.13
C ILE A 71 13.02 2.52 -8.22
N GLN A 72 13.89 1.79 -7.51
CA GLN A 72 14.92 2.33 -6.63
C GLN A 72 14.46 3.53 -5.78
N PRO A 73 13.41 3.37 -4.95
CA PRO A 73 12.98 4.45 -4.08
C PRO A 73 14.09 4.79 -3.09
N ASP A 74 14.20 6.06 -2.69
CA ASP A 74 15.12 6.49 -1.65
C ASP A 74 14.70 5.91 -0.29
N PHE A 75 13.39 5.90 -0.03
CA PHE A 75 12.76 5.26 1.12
C PHE A 75 11.43 4.62 0.69
N ALA A 76 11.06 3.50 1.32
CA ALA A 76 9.71 2.94 1.16
C ALA A 76 9.18 2.42 2.50
N VAL A 77 7.90 2.65 2.77
CA VAL A 77 7.25 2.23 4.02
C VAL A 77 6.02 1.39 3.75
N ALA A 78 5.70 0.48 4.68
CA ALA A 78 4.44 -0.24 4.67
C ALA A 78 3.96 -0.52 6.09
N ALA A 79 2.71 -0.17 6.39
CA ALA A 79 2.07 -0.65 7.60
C ALA A 79 1.74 -2.15 7.47
N ALA A 80 2.10 -2.94 8.48
CA ALA A 80 2.05 -4.40 8.33
C ALA A 80 0.65 -5.00 8.48
N TYR A 81 -0.28 -4.30 9.14
CA TYR A 81 -1.62 -4.83 9.46
C TYR A 81 -2.60 -4.92 8.29
N LYS A 82 -2.16 -4.59 7.07
CA LYS A 82 -2.97 -4.68 5.86
C LYS A 82 -2.57 -5.91 5.05
N TRP A 83 -1.99 -5.69 3.88
CA TRP A 83 -1.65 -6.73 2.92
C TRP A 83 -0.47 -7.62 3.36
N LEU A 84 0.25 -7.20 4.40
CA LEU A 84 1.27 -8.02 5.04
C LEU A 84 0.74 -8.94 6.14
N LEU A 85 -0.56 -8.86 6.48
CA LEU A 85 -1.25 -9.70 7.48
C LEU A 85 -0.58 -9.70 8.87
N GLY A 86 0.26 -8.70 9.14
CA GLY A 86 0.93 -8.53 10.42
C GLY A 86 0.00 -7.90 11.46
N PRO A 87 0.47 -7.75 12.69
CA PRO A 87 -0.29 -7.05 13.73
C PRO A 87 -0.29 -5.53 13.53
N TYR A 88 -1.30 -4.86 14.10
CA TYR A 88 -1.25 -3.42 14.34
C TYR A 88 0.00 -3.03 15.13
N SER A 89 0.41 -1.76 15.00
CA SER A 89 1.62 -1.21 15.64
C SER A 89 2.94 -1.78 15.12
N THR A 90 2.93 -2.45 13.97
CA THR A 90 4.15 -2.83 13.24
C THR A 90 4.15 -2.26 11.83
N GLY A 91 5.33 -1.91 11.36
CA GLY A 91 5.56 -1.38 10.02
C GLY A 91 6.98 -1.71 9.56
N LEU A 92 7.19 -1.64 8.25
CA LEU A 92 8.49 -1.89 7.63
C LEU A 92 8.98 -0.62 6.96
N LEU A 93 10.29 -0.40 7.04
CA LEU A 93 10.99 0.67 6.35
C LEU A 93 12.11 0.05 5.50
N TYR A 94 12.09 0.37 4.21
CA TYR A 94 13.23 0.22 3.32
C TYR A 94 13.98 1.54 3.23
N VAL A 95 15.31 1.47 3.29
CA VAL A 95 16.21 2.62 3.11
C VAL A 95 17.24 2.26 2.05
N HIS A 96 17.28 3.03 0.96
CA HIS A 96 18.28 2.83 -0.08
C HIS A 96 19.70 2.97 0.49
N PRO A 97 20.69 2.14 0.07
CA PRO A 97 22.05 2.18 0.60
C PRO A 97 22.72 3.56 0.64
N ARG A 98 22.45 4.40 -0.36
CA ARG A 98 22.90 5.81 -0.42
C ARG A 98 22.54 6.65 0.83
N HIS A 99 21.50 6.26 1.56
CA HIS A 99 21.02 6.94 2.76
C HIS A 99 21.46 6.26 4.06
N HIS A 100 22.25 5.18 4.02
CA HIS A 100 22.71 4.47 5.25
C HIS A 100 23.66 5.29 6.13
N HIS A 101 24.05 6.49 5.70
CA HIS A 101 24.83 7.46 6.48
C HIS A 101 24.01 8.67 6.95
N GLY A 102 22.70 8.71 6.66
CA GLY A 102 21.86 9.82 7.08
C GLY A 102 21.62 9.86 8.59
N GLU A 103 21.03 10.96 9.04
CA GLU A 103 20.69 11.23 10.43
C GLU A 103 19.22 10.83 10.70
N PRO A 104 18.95 9.91 11.64
CA PRO A 104 17.59 9.52 12.00
C PRO A 104 16.93 10.58 12.88
N LEU A 105 15.60 10.65 12.83
CA LEU A 105 14.80 11.56 13.67
C LEU A 105 14.76 11.08 15.12
N GLU A 106 14.62 9.77 15.32
CA GLU A 106 14.69 9.14 16.63
C GLU A 106 16.14 8.73 16.93
N LEU A 107 16.52 8.88 18.20
CA LEU A 107 17.88 8.66 18.67
C LEU A 107 17.97 7.53 19.72
N PRO A 108 17.31 6.37 19.54
CA PRO A 108 17.27 5.34 20.56
C PRO A 108 18.66 4.71 20.75
N ILE A 109 18.95 4.23 21.95
CA ILE A 109 20.24 3.58 22.25
C ILE A 109 20.50 2.38 21.32
N PHE A 110 19.45 1.65 20.93
CA PHE A 110 19.53 0.50 20.02
C PHE A 110 19.86 0.85 18.57
N SER A 111 19.81 2.12 18.18
CA SER A 111 20.28 2.59 16.86
C SER A 111 21.79 2.86 16.83
N ARG A 112 22.48 2.80 17.97
CA ARG A 112 23.90 3.17 18.10
C ARG A 112 24.82 1.99 17.78
N GLU A 113 26.05 2.30 17.41
CA GLU A 113 27.09 1.30 17.18
C GLU A 113 27.33 0.46 18.46
N ASN A 114 27.41 -0.87 18.31
CA ASN A 114 27.58 -1.83 19.42
C ASN A 114 26.45 -1.85 20.47
N ALA A 115 25.25 -1.36 20.14
CA ALA A 115 24.13 -1.34 21.10
C ALA A 115 23.66 -2.73 21.57
N GLU A 116 23.98 -3.77 20.80
CA GLU A 116 23.76 -5.18 21.14
C GLU A 116 24.76 -5.72 22.19
N VAL A 117 25.86 -4.99 22.44
CA VAL A 117 26.89 -5.37 23.42
C VAL A 117 26.54 -4.78 24.78
N PHE A 118 25.62 -5.42 25.51
CA PHE A 118 25.12 -4.94 26.82
C PHE A 118 26.19 -4.77 27.91
N SER A 119 27.37 -5.38 27.76
CA SER A 119 28.51 -5.15 28.67
C SER A 119 29.24 -3.83 28.42
N ASP A 120 29.06 -3.21 27.25
CA ASP A 120 29.59 -1.89 26.91
C ASP A 120 28.59 -0.80 27.30
N ILE A 121 28.82 -0.14 28.43
CA ILE A 121 27.94 0.92 28.97
C ILE A 121 28.31 2.33 28.50
N ARG A 122 29.21 2.46 27.51
CA ARG A 122 29.63 3.78 27.00
C ARG A 122 28.54 4.40 26.15
N TYR A 123 28.29 5.69 26.36
CA TYR A 123 27.46 6.48 25.45
C TYR A 123 28.22 6.73 24.15
N ARG A 124 27.62 6.34 23.03
CA ARG A 124 28.17 6.50 21.68
C ARG A 124 27.31 7.46 20.88
N SER A 125 27.96 8.26 20.05
CA SER A 125 27.30 9.19 19.13
C SER A 125 27.07 8.57 17.75
N GLU A 126 27.85 7.55 17.44
CA GLU A 126 27.87 6.83 16.18
C GLU A 126 26.66 5.89 16.07
N PHE A 127 25.99 5.91 14.91
CA PHE A 127 24.88 5.02 14.61
C PHE A 127 25.36 3.69 14.01
N ALA A 128 24.58 2.64 14.22
CA ALA A 128 24.74 1.37 13.53
C ALA A 128 24.69 1.55 12.00
N GLN A 129 25.36 0.64 11.28
CA GLN A 129 25.38 0.66 9.83
C GLN A 129 24.06 0.15 9.25
N GLY A 130 23.63 0.74 8.14
CA GLY A 130 22.45 0.29 7.42
C GLY A 130 21.15 0.94 7.89
N ALA A 131 20.03 0.32 7.53
CA ALA A 131 18.68 0.86 7.78
C ALA A 131 18.26 0.81 9.26
N CYS A 132 18.84 -0.07 10.08
CA CYS A 132 18.47 -0.23 11.49
C CYS A 132 18.70 1.04 12.34
N ARG A 133 19.52 1.99 11.87
CA ARG A 133 19.66 3.30 12.53
C ARG A 133 18.35 4.10 12.56
N TYR A 134 17.42 3.80 11.66
CA TYR A 134 16.12 4.45 11.55
C TYR A 134 15.01 3.71 12.31
N ASP A 135 15.35 2.63 13.02
CA ASP A 135 14.38 1.92 13.85
C ASP A 135 13.92 2.81 15.02
N VAL A 136 12.63 2.67 15.33
CA VAL A 136 11.99 3.29 16.49
C VAL A 136 12.59 2.75 17.79
N GLY A 137 12.47 3.53 18.88
CA GLY A 137 12.70 3.01 20.23
C GLY A 137 11.87 1.75 20.54
N GLU A 138 12.39 0.87 21.39
CA GLU A 138 11.74 -0.40 21.75
C GLU A 138 11.41 -1.32 20.55
N VAL A 139 12.24 -1.28 19.50
CA VAL A 139 12.10 -2.12 18.30
C VAL A 139 11.90 -3.61 18.61
N ALA A 140 12.49 -4.12 19.68
CA ALA A 140 12.38 -5.51 20.14
C ALA A 140 11.03 -5.81 20.81
N ASN A 141 9.92 -5.74 20.06
CA ASN A 141 8.61 -6.12 20.56
C ASN A 141 8.41 -7.64 20.48
N PHE A 142 8.71 -8.35 21.57
CA PHE A 142 8.64 -9.81 21.65
C PHE A 142 7.23 -10.41 21.46
N ALA A 143 6.16 -9.60 21.58
CA ALA A 143 4.80 -10.06 21.34
C ALA A 143 4.40 -9.94 19.86
N LEU A 144 4.77 -8.82 19.22
CA LEU A 144 4.31 -8.49 17.87
C LEU A 144 5.25 -8.99 16.78
N LEU A 145 6.57 -8.97 17.00
CA LEU A 145 7.54 -9.35 15.98
C LEU A 145 7.44 -10.84 15.56
N PRO A 146 7.22 -11.82 16.47
CA PRO A 146 7.03 -13.21 16.04
C PRO A 146 5.77 -13.39 15.17
N ALA A 147 4.68 -12.67 15.48
CA ALA A 147 3.46 -12.70 14.67
C ALA A 147 3.70 -12.10 13.28
N LEU A 148 4.42 -10.97 13.20
CA LEU A 148 4.82 -10.37 11.94
C LEU A 148 5.71 -11.32 11.11
N LEU A 149 6.71 -11.95 11.72
CA LEU A 149 7.59 -12.91 11.04
C LEU A 149 6.80 -14.08 10.43
N ASN A 150 5.83 -14.63 11.17
CA ASN A 150 4.97 -15.69 10.67
C ASN A 150 4.13 -15.24 9.47
N ALA A 151 3.57 -14.03 9.53
CA ALA A 151 2.79 -13.46 8.43
C ALA A 151 3.64 -13.26 7.17
N LEU A 152 4.85 -12.71 7.30
CA LEU A 152 5.77 -12.48 6.19
C LEU A 152 6.29 -13.80 5.59
N THR A 153 6.58 -14.79 6.44
CA THR A 153 6.93 -16.15 6.00
C THR A 153 5.80 -16.74 5.17
N GLN A 154 4.56 -16.64 5.65
CA GLN A 154 3.40 -17.17 4.94
C GLN A 154 3.17 -16.48 3.58
N ILE A 155 3.33 -15.17 3.49
CA ILE A 155 3.23 -14.43 2.23
C ILE A 155 4.32 -14.87 1.25
N THR A 156 5.53 -15.10 1.75
CA THR A 156 6.65 -15.60 0.94
C THR A 156 6.39 -17.02 0.44
N ASP A 157 5.82 -17.89 1.28
CA ASP A 157 5.46 -19.26 0.93
C ASP A 157 4.33 -19.32 -0.12
N TRP A 158 3.33 -18.44 0.00
CA TRP A 158 2.29 -18.31 -1.03
C TRP A 158 2.84 -17.70 -2.33
N GLY A 159 3.79 -16.78 -2.21
CA GLY A 159 4.39 -16.04 -3.32
C GLY A 159 3.50 -14.90 -3.80
N VAL A 160 4.03 -13.67 -3.76
CA VAL A 160 3.30 -12.45 -4.17
C VAL A 160 2.68 -12.57 -5.58
N PRO A 161 3.34 -13.14 -6.61
CA PRO A 161 2.71 -13.30 -7.93
C PRO A 161 1.47 -14.20 -7.93
N ALA A 162 1.44 -15.24 -7.10
CA ALA A 162 0.29 -16.13 -6.99
C ALA A 162 -0.86 -15.46 -6.23
N ILE A 163 -0.53 -14.71 -5.17
CA ILE A 163 -1.49 -13.85 -4.44
C ILE A 163 -2.12 -12.86 -5.42
N GLU A 164 -1.30 -12.09 -6.13
CA GLU A 164 -1.74 -11.10 -7.11
C GLU A 164 -2.70 -11.70 -8.14
N ALA A 165 -2.31 -12.82 -8.77
CA ALA A 165 -3.12 -13.48 -9.79
C ALA A 165 -4.47 -13.98 -9.25
N ALA A 166 -4.51 -14.47 -8.01
CA ALA A 166 -5.76 -14.89 -7.37
C ALA A 166 -6.66 -13.69 -7.09
N LEU A 167 -6.11 -12.60 -6.55
CA LEU A 167 -6.87 -11.39 -6.24
C LEU A 167 -7.36 -10.67 -7.51
N ALA A 168 -6.55 -10.66 -8.57
CA ALA A 168 -6.92 -10.14 -9.89
C ALA A 168 -8.20 -10.80 -10.44
N GLN A 169 -8.31 -12.13 -10.32
CA GLN A 169 -9.50 -12.86 -10.77
C GLN A 169 -10.75 -12.44 -9.99
N ARG A 170 -10.63 -12.27 -8.66
CA ARG A 170 -11.74 -11.86 -7.79
C ARG A 170 -12.20 -10.44 -8.12
N THR A 171 -11.26 -9.51 -8.24
CA THR A 171 -11.60 -8.12 -8.53
C THR A 171 -12.14 -7.93 -9.93
N GLU A 172 -11.68 -8.71 -10.91
CA GLU A 172 -12.23 -8.67 -12.26
C GLU A 172 -13.67 -9.18 -12.31
N ARG A 173 -14.02 -10.20 -11.53
CA ARG A 173 -15.41 -10.62 -11.37
C ARG A 173 -16.27 -9.48 -10.81
N ILE A 174 -15.84 -8.87 -9.71
CA ILE A 174 -16.53 -7.73 -9.07
C ILE A 174 -16.69 -6.57 -10.05
N ALA A 175 -15.62 -6.22 -10.78
CA ALA A 175 -15.63 -5.14 -11.75
C ALA A 175 -16.62 -5.40 -12.89
N ARG A 176 -16.68 -6.62 -13.43
CA ARG A 176 -17.66 -6.98 -14.47
C ARG A 176 -19.09 -6.89 -13.97
N GLU A 177 -19.37 -7.36 -12.76
CA GLU A 177 -20.71 -7.28 -12.16
C GLU A 177 -21.12 -5.81 -11.94
N ALA A 178 -20.24 -4.97 -11.41
CA ALA A 178 -20.50 -3.53 -11.24
C ALA A 178 -20.73 -2.81 -12.58
N LYS A 179 -19.89 -3.07 -13.59
CA LYS A 179 -20.06 -2.51 -14.95
C LYS A 179 -21.38 -2.94 -15.59
N ALA A 180 -21.81 -4.19 -15.39
CA ALA A 180 -23.10 -4.68 -15.89
C ALA A 180 -24.31 -3.98 -15.25
N LEU A 181 -24.12 -3.36 -14.08
CA LEU A 181 -25.11 -2.54 -13.38
C LEU A 181 -25.06 -1.05 -13.78
N GLY A 182 -24.21 -0.68 -14.74
CA GLY A 182 -24.04 0.72 -15.18
C GLY A 182 -23.18 1.57 -14.25
N LEU A 183 -22.46 0.94 -13.31
CA LEU A 183 -21.52 1.62 -12.43
C LEU A 183 -20.16 1.80 -13.09
N ASP A 184 -19.46 2.86 -12.71
CA ASP A 184 -18.12 3.15 -13.21
C ASP A 184 -17.06 2.42 -12.38
N VAL A 185 -16.11 1.81 -13.08
CA VAL A 185 -14.98 1.09 -12.48
C VAL A 185 -13.77 1.33 -13.36
N THR A 186 -12.68 1.81 -12.76
CA THR A 186 -11.42 2.04 -13.48
C THR A 186 -11.02 0.80 -14.26
N ASP A 187 -10.54 1.02 -15.49
CA ASP A 187 -9.99 -0.03 -16.32
C ASP A 187 -8.89 -0.84 -15.58
N PRO A 188 -8.86 -2.19 -15.73
CA PRO A 188 -7.90 -3.04 -15.05
C PRO A 188 -6.44 -2.66 -15.25
N GLY A 189 -6.06 -2.07 -16.40
CA GLY A 189 -4.69 -1.62 -16.67
C GLY A 189 -4.24 -0.42 -15.83
N PHE A 190 -5.18 0.31 -15.24
CA PHE A 190 -4.90 1.53 -14.47
C PHE A 190 -5.21 1.39 -12.98
N ARG A 191 -5.48 0.16 -12.50
CA ARG A 191 -5.74 -0.12 -11.08
C ARG A 191 -4.97 -1.33 -10.59
N ALA A 192 -4.70 -1.37 -9.30
CA ALA A 192 -4.05 -2.49 -8.64
C ALA A 192 -4.92 -3.75 -8.77
N PRO A 193 -4.32 -4.93 -9.03
CA PRO A 193 -5.08 -6.15 -9.30
C PRO A 193 -5.97 -6.61 -8.13
N HIS A 194 -5.63 -6.27 -6.89
CA HIS A 194 -6.34 -6.66 -5.68
C HIS A 194 -7.35 -5.63 -5.17
N PHE A 195 -7.62 -4.59 -5.95
CA PHE A 195 -8.35 -3.41 -5.49
C PHE A 195 -9.39 -2.94 -6.52
N VAL A 196 -10.60 -2.64 -6.06
CA VAL A 196 -11.66 -2.05 -6.90
C VAL A 196 -12.27 -0.85 -6.19
N GLY A 197 -12.33 0.29 -6.87
CA GLY A 197 -13.24 1.38 -6.53
C GLY A 197 -14.39 1.41 -7.52
N ILE A 198 -15.62 1.26 -7.01
CA ILE A 198 -16.85 1.33 -7.79
C ILE A 198 -17.48 2.71 -7.58
N ARG A 199 -17.76 3.43 -8.65
CA ARG A 199 -18.38 4.75 -8.63
C ARG A 199 -19.80 4.71 -9.15
N PHE A 200 -20.61 5.58 -8.58
CA PHE A 200 -22.01 5.74 -8.90
C PHE A 200 -22.16 7.05 -9.68
N PRO A 201 -22.72 7.04 -10.91
CA PRO A 201 -22.86 8.25 -11.73
C PRO A 201 -23.57 9.41 -11.01
N ASP A 202 -24.59 9.10 -10.20
CA ASP A 202 -25.36 10.06 -9.40
C ASP A 202 -24.93 10.09 -7.92
N GLY A 203 -23.79 9.48 -7.60
CA GLY A 203 -23.33 9.27 -6.23
C GLY A 203 -23.99 8.07 -5.54
N PRO A 204 -23.32 7.51 -4.52
CA PRO A 204 -23.86 6.40 -3.75
C PRO A 204 -25.06 6.88 -2.92
N ARG A 205 -26.05 6.01 -2.70
CA ARG A 205 -27.10 6.29 -1.73
C ARG A 205 -26.48 6.48 -0.33
N PRO A 206 -26.95 7.44 0.49
CA PRO A 206 -26.34 7.73 1.79
C PRO A 206 -26.31 6.54 2.77
N ASP A 207 -27.27 5.62 2.63
CA ASP A 207 -27.45 4.43 3.46
C ASP A 207 -26.80 3.16 2.87
N LEU A 208 -26.16 3.24 1.70
CA LEU A 208 -25.61 2.08 0.99
C LEU A 208 -24.66 1.25 1.86
N ALA A 209 -23.74 1.90 2.57
CA ALA A 209 -22.79 1.21 3.43
C ALA A 209 -23.48 0.50 4.60
N GLU A 210 -24.54 1.10 5.14
CA GLU A 210 -25.32 0.51 6.23
C GLU A 210 -26.17 -0.67 5.74
N GLN A 211 -26.80 -0.56 4.57
CA GLN A 211 -27.53 -1.68 3.95
C GLN A 211 -26.60 -2.85 3.64
N LEU A 212 -25.41 -2.60 3.08
CA LEU A 212 -24.42 -3.66 2.86
C LEU A 212 -24.04 -4.33 4.19
N ARG A 213 -23.86 -3.54 5.26
CA ARG A 213 -23.56 -4.05 6.60
C ARG A 213 -24.69 -4.91 7.18
N THR A 214 -25.96 -4.54 7.02
CA THR A 214 -27.09 -5.36 7.50
C THR A 214 -27.17 -6.72 6.81
N GLU A 215 -26.68 -6.78 5.57
CA GLU A 215 -26.59 -8.01 4.78
C GLU A 215 -25.27 -8.78 5.00
N ASN A 216 -24.45 -8.37 5.98
CA ASN A 216 -23.12 -8.90 6.33
C ASN A 216 -22.03 -8.69 5.27
N VAL A 217 -22.14 -7.61 4.48
CA VAL A 217 -21.15 -7.21 3.47
C VAL A 217 -20.40 -5.96 3.96
N TYR A 218 -19.11 -6.12 4.26
CA TYR A 218 -18.28 -5.05 4.82
C TYR A 218 -17.37 -4.46 3.74
N VAL A 219 -17.66 -3.23 3.33
CA VAL A 219 -16.89 -2.49 2.33
C VAL A 219 -16.65 -1.05 2.78
N GLY A 220 -15.73 -0.35 2.13
CA GLY A 220 -15.38 1.02 2.52
C GLY A 220 -15.96 2.05 1.57
N LEU A 221 -16.89 2.90 2.00
CA LEU A 221 -17.25 4.08 1.22
C LEU A 221 -16.20 5.19 1.43
N ARG A 222 -15.64 5.72 0.34
CA ARG A 222 -14.54 6.70 0.33
C ARG A 222 -14.85 7.82 -0.67
N GLY A 223 -15.52 8.87 -0.18
CA GLY A 223 -16.03 9.91 -1.05
C GLY A 223 -17.10 9.35 -1.98
N ASP A 224 -16.83 9.40 -3.28
CA ASP A 224 -17.69 8.90 -4.37
C ASP A 224 -17.45 7.42 -4.71
N ALA A 225 -16.40 6.79 -4.17
CA ALA A 225 -16.03 5.42 -4.49
C ALA A 225 -16.40 4.43 -3.37
N LEU A 226 -17.08 3.35 -3.75
CA LEU A 226 -17.23 2.15 -2.94
C LEU A 226 -16.00 1.26 -3.15
N ARG A 227 -15.15 1.20 -2.13
CA ARG A 227 -13.93 0.42 -2.11
C ARG A 227 -14.20 -1.03 -1.74
N VAL A 228 -13.82 -1.93 -2.64
CA VAL A 228 -13.92 -3.38 -2.47
C VAL A 228 -12.54 -4.01 -2.67
N THR A 229 -12.06 -4.70 -1.64
CA THR A 229 -10.70 -5.26 -1.56
C THR A 229 -10.77 -6.68 -1.00
N PRO A 230 -11.20 -7.67 -1.80
CA PRO A 230 -11.21 -9.06 -1.36
C PRO A 230 -9.77 -9.56 -1.13
N TYR A 231 -9.62 -10.55 -0.26
CA TYR A 231 -8.37 -11.29 -0.08
C TYR A 231 -8.55 -12.78 -0.36
N LEU A 232 -7.55 -13.59 -0.04
CA LEU A 232 -7.53 -15.03 -0.33
C LEU A 232 -8.59 -15.83 0.42
N TYR A 233 -9.01 -15.37 1.60
CA TYR A 233 -10.06 -16.01 2.41
C TYR A 233 -11.47 -15.70 1.91
N ASN A 234 -11.65 -14.75 0.97
CA ASN A 234 -12.95 -14.51 0.38
C ASN A 234 -13.28 -15.59 -0.66
N THR A 235 -14.49 -16.10 -0.58
CA THR A 235 -15.00 -17.22 -1.37
C THR A 235 -15.87 -16.76 -2.54
N GLU A 236 -16.22 -17.68 -3.45
CA GLU A 236 -17.17 -17.37 -4.52
C GLU A 236 -18.58 -17.02 -4.00
N GLU A 237 -18.94 -17.53 -2.82
CA GLU A 237 -20.19 -17.20 -2.13
C GLU A 237 -20.17 -15.75 -1.63
N ASP A 238 -19.05 -15.30 -1.03
CA ASP A 238 -18.88 -13.91 -0.62
C ASP A 238 -19.01 -12.94 -1.81
N LEU A 239 -18.38 -13.29 -2.94
CA LEU A 239 -18.45 -12.49 -4.16
C LEU A 239 -19.87 -12.45 -4.74
N ALA A 240 -20.57 -13.59 -4.77
CA ALA A 240 -21.96 -13.66 -5.23
C ALA A 240 -22.88 -12.83 -4.33
N ARG A 241 -22.71 -12.96 -3.02
CA ARG A 241 -23.48 -12.21 -2.02
C ARG A 241 -23.26 -10.70 -2.16
N PHE A 242 -22.02 -10.26 -2.35
CA PHE A 242 -21.72 -8.86 -2.64
C PHE A 242 -22.49 -8.37 -3.88
N GLY A 243 -22.44 -9.11 -4.99
CA GLY A 243 -23.12 -8.77 -6.23
C GLY A 243 -24.65 -8.69 -6.10
N GLU A 244 -25.26 -9.63 -5.36
CA GLU A 244 -26.70 -9.64 -5.07
C GLU A 244 -27.14 -8.40 -4.27
N VAL A 245 -26.43 -8.10 -3.18
CA VAL A 245 -26.76 -6.96 -2.33
C VAL A 245 -26.51 -5.65 -3.07
N LEU A 246 -25.41 -5.54 -3.83
CA LEU A 246 -25.14 -4.36 -4.66
C LEU A 246 -26.26 -4.13 -5.67
N ARG A 247 -26.73 -5.18 -6.37
CA ARG A 247 -27.83 -5.09 -7.34
C ARG A 247 -29.14 -4.66 -6.67
N GLY A 248 -29.46 -5.19 -5.48
CA GLY A 248 -30.64 -4.78 -4.72
C GLY A 248 -30.52 -3.38 -4.09
N SER A 249 -29.35 -2.75 -4.19
CA SER A 249 -29.06 -1.43 -3.62
C SER A 249 -28.98 -0.30 -4.67
N LEU A 250 -29.28 -0.61 -5.94
CA LEU A 250 -29.42 0.33 -7.04
C LEU A 250 -30.91 0.54 -7.33
#